data_AF-A0ABD2DMH5-F1
#
_entry.id   AF-A0ABD2DMH5-F1
#
_cell.length_a   1.000
_cell.length_b   1.000
_cell.length_c   1.000
_cell.angle_alpha   90.00
_cell.angle_beta   90.00
_cell.angle_gamma   90.00
#
_symmetry.space_group_name_H-M   'P 1'
#
loop_
_entity.id
_entity.type
_entity.pdbx_description
1 polymer ?
#
loop_
_entity_poly.entity_id
_entity_poly.type
_entity_poly.pdbx_seq_one_letter_code
_entity_poly.pdbx_strand_id
1 'polypeptide(L)'
;MEREPGPEGARRALSRWLEAVLASRGEANAVFDILAVLQSEDQEEIQEAVRTCSRLFGALLERGELFVGQLPSEEMVMAGSRGAMRKYKVWMRHRYHSCCNHLGELLAHSSFQVKELALGTLMKFVQLEGLHPLEKPKWEGNYLFPRELFKLVVGGLLSPEEDHSLLLSQFREYLDYDDIRYHTMQAAADAVARVTNRHPEVSLTFWNNAFMLLSAVSLPRQERDLSNFYVSHVGGAVSLLALNGLFVLIHKHNLEYPDFYRKLYGLLDPSIFHVKYRARFFHLADLFLSSSHLPAYLVAAFAKRLARLALTAPPEALLMVLPFICNLLRRHPACRVLVHRPQGPELDADPYDPTEDDPAKSRALESSLWELQALQRHYHPEVSKAASVINQALCVPEVSIAPLLELTVYELFERDLKKGPEPVPLEFIPAQGLLGRRDDLCAQHFRLS
;
A
#
# COMPACT_ATOMS: atom_id res chain seq x y z
N MET A 1 -52.76 21.71 0.04
CA MET A 1 -52.59 20.45 -0.71
C MET A 1 -51.49 20.68 -1.73
N GLU A 2 -50.24 20.69 -1.26
CA GLU A 2 -49.08 20.59 -2.14
C GLU A 2 -48.94 19.11 -2.49
N ARG A 3 -48.94 18.81 -3.79
CA ARG A 3 -48.74 17.45 -4.28
C ARG A 3 -47.34 17.00 -3.90
N GLU A 4 -47.23 15.92 -3.15
CA GLU A 4 -45.98 15.20 -2.95
C GLU A 4 -45.33 14.95 -4.33
N PRO A 5 -44.05 15.27 -4.50
CA PRO A 5 -43.37 15.01 -5.76
C PRO A 5 -43.30 13.50 -5.94
N GLY A 6 -43.87 12.97 -7.03
CA GLY A 6 -43.75 11.55 -7.34
C GLY A 6 -42.28 11.09 -7.49
N PRO A 7 -42.02 9.78 -7.61
CA PRO A 7 -40.68 9.17 -7.53
C PRO A 7 -39.65 9.76 -8.52
N GLU A 8 -40.09 10.22 -9.70
CA GLU A 8 -39.19 10.93 -10.64
C GLU A 8 -38.73 12.31 -10.13
N GLY A 9 -39.55 12.99 -9.34
CA GLY A 9 -39.24 14.27 -8.72
C GLY A 9 -38.18 14.12 -7.64
N ALA A 10 -38.32 13.11 -6.78
CA ALA A 10 -37.34 12.76 -5.75
C ALA A 10 -35.98 12.41 -6.36
N ARG A 11 -35.96 11.61 -7.43
CA ARG A 11 -34.71 11.25 -8.15
C ARG A 11 -33.96 12.46 -8.73
N ARG A 12 -34.68 13.41 -9.32
CA ARG A 12 -34.08 14.66 -9.84
C ARG A 12 -33.59 15.55 -8.71
N ALA A 13 -34.29 15.60 -7.58
CA ALA A 13 -33.87 16.35 -6.40
C ALA A 13 -32.59 15.76 -5.79
N LEU A 14 -32.54 14.44 -5.56
CA LEU A 14 -31.37 13.72 -5.05
C LEU A 14 -30.14 13.92 -5.94
N SER A 15 -30.31 13.85 -7.26
CA SER A 15 -29.20 14.08 -8.20
C SER A 15 -28.67 15.52 -8.13
N ARG A 16 -29.56 16.51 -8.01
CA ARG A 16 -29.15 17.92 -7.84
C ARG A 16 -28.42 18.14 -6.52
N TRP A 17 -28.92 17.56 -5.43
CA TRP A 17 -28.26 17.65 -4.12
C TRP A 17 -26.90 16.95 -4.11
N LEU A 18 -26.76 15.83 -4.81
CA LEU A 18 -25.48 15.15 -4.98
C LEU A 18 -24.45 16.02 -5.71
N GLU A 19 -24.84 16.62 -6.83
CA GLU A 19 -23.96 17.50 -7.61
C GLU A 19 -23.58 18.76 -6.81
N ALA A 20 -24.55 19.36 -6.12
CA ALA A 20 -24.36 20.48 -5.21
C ALA A 20 -23.28 20.21 -4.14
N VAL A 21 -23.43 19.11 -3.40
CA VAL A 21 -22.49 18.74 -2.32
C VAL A 21 -21.10 18.39 -2.87
N LEU A 22 -21.03 17.75 -4.04
CA LEU A 22 -19.75 17.39 -4.65
C LEU A 22 -19.03 18.58 -5.31
N ALA A 23 -19.76 19.63 -5.71
CA ALA A 23 -19.23 20.83 -6.34
C ALA A 23 -18.81 21.90 -5.32
N SER A 24 -19.58 22.07 -4.22
CA SER A 24 -19.34 23.13 -3.25
C SER A 24 -19.49 22.66 -1.81
N ARG A 25 -18.44 22.89 -0.99
CA ARG A 25 -18.46 22.66 0.46
C ARG A 25 -19.47 23.55 1.21
N GLY A 26 -19.97 24.60 0.57
CA GLY A 26 -21.00 25.48 1.13
C GLY A 26 -22.40 24.88 1.13
N GLU A 27 -22.65 23.86 0.29
CA GLU A 27 -23.96 23.21 0.14
C GLU A 27 -24.06 21.90 0.91
N ALA A 28 -23.13 21.68 1.86
CA ALA A 28 -23.04 20.48 2.68
C ALA A 28 -24.35 20.13 3.42
N ASN A 29 -25.20 21.12 3.69
CA ASN A 29 -26.50 20.91 4.35
C ASN A 29 -27.44 20.00 3.56
N ALA A 30 -27.30 19.91 2.23
CA ALA A 30 -28.13 19.03 1.41
C ALA A 30 -27.92 17.53 1.72
N VAL A 31 -26.85 17.17 2.45
CA VAL A 31 -26.68 15.81 3.00
C VAL A 31 -27.80 15.45 3.98
N PHE A 32 -28.36 16.41 4.72
CA PHE A 32 -29.50 16.16 5.59
C PHE A 32 -30.74 15.76 4.78
N ASP A 33 -30.99 16.47 3.69
CA ASP A 33 -32.14 16.20 2.83
C ASP A 33 -32.01 14.81 2.19
N ILE A 34 -30.80 14.42 1.76
CA ILE A 34 -30.53 13.06 1.26
C ILE A 34 -30.77 12.00 2.34
N LEU A 35 -30.29 12.23 3.58
CA LEU A 35 -30.49 11.29 4.68
C LEU A 35 -31.96 11.21 5.13
N ALA A 36 -32.73 12.29 5.01
CA ALA A 36 -34.16 12.28 5.30
C ALA A 36 -34.93 11.37 4.33
N VAL A 37 -34.54 11.34 3.05
CA VAL A 37 -35.16 10.46 2.05
C VAL A 37 -34.89 8.98 2.33
N LEU A 38 -33.81 8.62 3.05
CA LEU A 38 -33.59 7.24 3.49
C LEU A 38 -34.65 6.75 4.49
N GLN A 39 -35.38 7.65 5.15
CA GLN A 39 -36.47 7.35 6.07
C GLN A 39 -37.85 7.45 5.41
N SER A 40 -37.93 7.61 4.08
CA SER A 40 -39.20 7.64 3.35
C SER A 40 -39.92 6.28 3.45
N GLU A 41 -41.24 6.27 3.24
CA GLU A 41 -42.04 5.05 3.16
C GLU A 41 -41.99 4.42 1.75
N ASP A 42 -41.58 5.16 0.73
CA ASP A 42 -41.51 4.69 -0.65
C ASP A 42 -40.21 3.91 -0.93
N GLN A 43 -40.37 2.64 -1.32
CA GLN A 43 -39.26 1.76 -1.69
C GLN A 43 -38.37 2.34 -2.82
N GLU A 44 -38.96 2.99 -3.84
CA GLU A 44 -38.18 3.52 -4.96
C GLU A 44 -37.32 4.72 -4.54
N GLU A 45 -37.85 5.57 -3.67
CA GLU A 45 -37.12 6.70 -3.10
C GLU A 45 -35.96 6.24 -2.21
N ILE A 46 -36.19 5.24 -1.35
CA ILE A 46 -35.15 4.64 -0.50
C ILE A 46 -34.03 4.06 -1.37
N GLN A 47 -34.36 3.32 -2.43
CA GLN A 47 -33.35 2.74 -3.32
C GLN A 47 -32.49 3.82 -3.99
N GLU A 48 -33.10 4.89 -4.48
CA GLU A 48 -32.35 5.97 -5.12
C GLU A 48 -31.52 6.78 -4.11
N ALA A 49 -32.04 6.97 -2.90
CA ALA A 49 -31.30 7.59 -1.80
C ALA A 49 -30.07 6.75 -1.41
N VAL A 50 -30.18 5.42 -1.29
CA VAL A 50 -29.05 4.53 -1.02
C VAL A 50 -27.98 4.61 -2.12
N ARG A 51 -28.38 4.61 -3.41
CA ARG A 51 -27.44 4.81 -4.53
C ARG A 51 -26.76 6.17 -4.47
N THR A 52 -27.50 7.21 -4.10
CA THR A 52 -27.00 8.58 -3.95
C THR A 52 -25.98 8.66 -2.81
N CYS A 53 -26.29 8.08 -1.65
CA CYS A 53 -25.37 7.98 -0.50
C CYS A 53 -24.08 7.21 -0.85
N SER A 54 -24.20 6.09 -1.58
CA SER A 54 -23.05 5.31 -2.06
C SER A 54 -22.11 6.16 -2.93
N ARG A 55 -22.67 6.97 -3.83
CA ARG A 55 -21.90 7.87 -4.70
C ARG A 55 -21.30 9.04 -3.93
N LEU A 56 -22.07 9.68 -3.06
CA LEU A 56 -21.65 10.82 -2.26
C LEU A 56 -20.48 10.46 -1.35
N PHE A 57 -20.68 9.49 -0.45
CA PHE A 57 -19.66 9.12 0.52
C PHE A 57 -18.51 8.34 -0.13
N GLY A 58 -18.75 7.62 -1.22
CA GLY A 58 -17.69 7.02 -2.02
C GLY A 58 -16.71 8.07 -2.54
N ALA A 59 -17.22 9.12 -3.19
CA ALA A 59 -16.39 10.21 -3.69
C ALA A 59 -15.70 11.00 -2.55
N LEU A 60 -16.34 11.17 -1.40
CA LEU A 60 -15.75 11.87 -0.25
C LEU A 60 -14.62 11.07 0.42
N LEU A 61 -14.74 9.75 0.46
CA LEU A 61 -13.68 8.83 0.93
C LEU A 61 -12.48 8.88 -0.01
N GLU A 62 -12.70 8.76 -1.32
CA GLU A 62 -11.65 8.84 -2.36
C GLU A 62 -10.92 10.19 -2.34
N ARG A 63 -11.64 11.29 -2.13
CA ARG A 63 -11.06 12.65 -2.03
C ARG A 63 -10.41 12.94 -0.67
N GLY A 64 -10.53 12.05 0.32
CA GLY A 64 -10.01 12.24 1.67
C GLY A 64 -10.62 13.44 2.40
N GLU A 65 -11.88 13.77 2.12
CA GLU A 65 -12.58 14.92 2.71
C GLU A 65 -13.16 14.65 4.10
N LEU A 66 -13.12 13.40 4.56
CA LEU A 66 -13.55 12.99 5.90
C LEU A 66 -12.44 13.18 6.94
N PHE A 67 -12.83 13.40 8.19
CA PHE A 67 -11.88 13.53 9.30
C PHE A 67 -11.19 12.20 9.58
N VAL A 68 -9.87 12.20 9.77
CA VAL A 68 -9.07 11.02 10.13
C VAL A 68 -8.60 11.11 11.58
N GLY A 69 -8.90 10.09 12.39
CA GLY A 69 -8.59 10.02 13.82
C GLY A 69 -9.80 9.68 14.70
N GLN A 70 -9.63 9.69 16.02
CA GLN A 70 -10.74 9.43 16.95
C GLN A 70 -11.80 10.53 16.84
N LEU A 71 -13.05 10.14 16.57
CA LEU A 71 -14.17 11.04 16.33
C LEU A 71 -14.47 11.85 17.61
N PRO A 72 -14.25 13.18 17.62
CA PRO A 72 -14.65 14.02 18.74
C PRO A 72 -16.18 14.25 18.74
N SER A 73 -16.76 14.50 19.91
CA SER A 73 -18.17 14.89 20.06
C SER A 73 -18.48 16.15 19.24
N GLU A 74 -19.64 16.19 18.57
CA GLU A 74 -20.11 17.33 17.76
C GLU A 74 -20.10 18.63 18.59
N GLU A 75 -20.52 18.57 19.86
CA GLU A 75 -20.60 19.70 20.78
C GLU A 75 -19.22 20.31 21.09
N MET A 76 -18.20 19.46 21.31
CA MET A 76 -16.83 19.90 21.61
C MET A 76 -16.13 20.57 20.41
N VAL A 77 -16.49 20.19 19.19
CA VAL A 77 -15.87 20.74 17.97
C VAL A 77 -16.55 22.01 17.51
N MET A 78 -17.86 22.13 17.71
CA MET A 78 -18.61 23.35 17.41
C MET A 78 -18.25 24.49 18.36
N ALA A 79 -17.99 24.18 19.64
CA ALA A 79 -17.57 25.15 20.66
C ALA A 79 -16.10 25.63 20.55
N GLY A 80 -15.23 24.91 19.84
CA GLY A 80 -13.80 25.21 19.77
C GLY A 80 -13.39 26.19 18.65
N SER A 81 -12.32 26.96 18.89
CA SER A 81 -11.67 27.88 17.93
C SER A 81 -10.79 27.15 16.88
N ARG A 82 -11.22 25.96 16.41
CA ARG A 82 -10.48 25.20 15.38
C ARG A 82 -10.96 25.60 13.98
N GLY A 83 -10.05 25.66 13.00
CA GLY A 83 -10.32 26.15 11.64
C GLY A 83 -11.50 25.47 10.92
N ALA A 84 -12.23 26.24 10.11
CA ALA A 84 -13.48 25.84 9.45
C ALA A 84 -13.39 24.51 8.68
N MET A 85 -12.26 24.24 8.03
CA MET A 85 -12.01 22.98 7.30
C MET A 85 -12.07 21.76 8.21
N ARG A 86 -11.53 21.84 9.44
CA ARG A 86 -11.58 20.73 10.40
C ARG A 86 -13.00 20.50 10.90
N LYS A 87 -13.76 21.57 11.13
CA LYS A 87 -15.18 21.48 11.55
C LYS A 87 -16.01 20.78 10.48
N TYR A 88 -15.83 21.16 9.20
CA TYR A 88 -16.45 20.50 8.06
C TYR A 88 -16.11 19.00 8.00
N LYS A 89 -14.83 18.63 8.06
CA LYS A 89 -14.41 17.21 8.00
C LYS A 89 -15.00 16.37 9.13
N VAL A 90 -15.08 16.92 10.35
CA VAL A 90 -15.67 16.22 11.52
C VAL A 90 -17.17 16.07 11.33
N TRP A 91 -17.85 17.13 10.90
CA TRP A 91 -19.28 17.14 10.65
C TRP A 91 -19.67 16.12 9.57
N MET A 92 -18.95 16.09 8.44
CA MET A 92 -19.15 15.10 7.39
C MET A 92 -18.94 13.65 7.88
N ARG A 93 -18.01 13.43 8.82
CA ARG A 93 -17.79 12.11 9.41
C ARG A 93 -18.95 11.65 10.29
N HIS A 94 -19.57 12.55 11.05
CA HIS A 94 -20.80 12.23 11.79
C HIS A 94 -21.96 11.90 10.87
N ARG A 95 -22.12 12.65 9.76
CA ARG A 95 -23.13 12.34 8.74
C ARG A 95 -22.88 10.99 8.05
N TYR A 96 -21.62 10.67 7.77
CA TYR A 96 -21.24 9.35 7.26
C TYR A 96 -21.59 8.23 8.25
N HIS A 97 -21.28 8.39 9.54
CA HIS A 97 -21.65 7.41 10.56
C HIS A 97 -23.17 7.25 10.68
N SER A 98 -23.91 8.36 10.60
CA SER A 98 -25.38 8.34 10.55
C SER A 98 -25.88 7.58 9.32
N CYS A 99 -25.29 7.80 8.14
CA CYS A 99 -25.61 7.04 6.93
C CYS A 99 -25.38 5.53 7.12
N CYS A 100 -24.25 5.12 7.70
CA CYS A 100 -23.95 3.71 7.95
C CYS A 100 -24.96 3.07 8.92
N ASN A 101 -25.39 3.80 9.95
CA ASN A 101 -26.41 3.31 10.89
C ASN A 101 -27.78 3.13 10.21
N HIS A 102 -28.23 4.11 9.40
CA HIS A 102 -29.47 3.98 8.63
C HIS A 102 -29.40 2.84 7.62
N LEU A 103 -28.27 2.66 6.92
CA LEU A 103 -28.06 1.51 6.03
C LEU A 103 -28.12 0.18 6.80
N GLY A 104 -27.63 0.15 8.04
CA GLY A 104 -27.74 -1.01 8.93
C GLY A 104 -29.20 -1.30 9.32
N GLU A 105 -30.00 -0.27 9.61
CA GLU A 105 -31.44 -0.40 9.90
C GLU A 105 -32.22 -0.91 8.67
N LEU A 106 -31.84 -0.46 7.47
CA LEU A 106 -32.43 -0.92 6.21
C LEU A 106 -32.19 -2.41 5.92
N LEU A 107 -31.25 -3.08 6.61
CA LEU A 107 -31.10 -4.54 6.51
C LEU A 107 -32.29 -5.31 7.11
N ALA A 108 -33.09 -4.67 7.98
CA ALA A 108 -34.35 -5.21 8.52
C ALA A 108 -35.60 -4.71 7.76
N HIS A 109 -35.42 -4.13 6.57
CA HIS A 109 -36.54 -3.59 5.80
C HIS A 109 -37.36 -4.70 5.12
N SER A 110 -38.69 -4.58 5.02
CA SER A 110 -39.58 -5.62 4.46
C SER A 110 -39.21 -6.08 3.03
N SER A 111 -38.69 -5.17 2.20
CA SER A 111 -38.30 -5.44 0.81
C SER A 111 -36.86 -5.96 0.65
N PHE A 112 -36.71 -7.13 0.03
CA PHE A 112 -35.41 -7.74 -0.25
C PHE A 112 -34.49 -6.87 -1.11
N GLN A 113 -35.02 -6.17 -2.11
CA GLN A 113 -34.20 -5.32 -3.00
C GLN A 113 -33.51 -4.18 -2.24
N VAL A 114 -34.17 -3.65 -1.20
CA VAL A 114 -33.59 -2.61 -0.34
C VAL A 114 -32.49 -3.21 0.54
N LYS A 115 -32.72 -4.40 1.11
CA LYS A 115 -31.71 -5.12 1.92
C LYS A 115 -30.44 -5.43 1.12
N GLU A 116 -30.59 -5.99 -0.08
CA GLU A 116 -29.49 -6.31 -0.99
C GLU A 116 -28.67 -5.06 -1.32
N LEU A 117 -29.33 -3.97 -1.70
CA LEU A 117 -28.67 -2.72 -2.04
C LEU A 117 -27.96 -2.08 -0.83
N ALA A 118 -28.57 -2.15 0.35
CA ALA A 118 -27.97 -1.67 1.59
C ALA A 118 -26.73 -2.49 1.96
N LEU A 119 -26.80 -3.83 1.88
CA LEU A 119 -25.67 -4.71 2.13
C LEU A 119 -24.52 -4.45 1.15
N GLY A 120 -24.80 -4.37 -0.15
CA GLY A 120 -23.79 -4.06 -1.16
C GLY A 120 -23.13 -2.69 -0.94
N THR A 121 -23.91 -1.70 -0.52
CA THR A 121 -23.39 -0.35 -0.21
C THR A 121 -22.49 -0.35 1.03
N LEU A 122 -22.88 -1.06 2.09
CA LEU A 122 -22.06 -1.22 3.29
C LEU A 122 -20.76 -1.97 3.00
N MET A 123 -20.79 -3.03 2.20
CA MET A 123 -19.59 -3.77 1.79
C MET A 123 -18.66 -2.93 0.90
N LYS A 124 -19.21 -2.05 0.07
CA LYS A 124 -18.42 -1.06 -0.67
C LYS A 124 -17.76 -0.04 0.26
N PHE A 125 -18.46 0.41 1.30
CA PHE A 125 -17.87 1.28 2.32
C PHE A 125 -16.77 0.59 3.12
N VAL A 126 -16.90 -0.70 3.44
CA VAL A 126 -15.83 -1.50 4.06
C VAL A 126 -14.58 -1.52 3.16
N GLN A 127 -14.75 -1.70 1.85
CA GLN A 127 -13.63 -1.66 0.90
C GLN A 127 -12.97 -0.28 0.84
N LEU A 128 -13.78 0.77 0.75
CA LEU A 128 -13.29 2.16 0.64
C LEU A 128 -12.64 2.67 1.93
N GLU A 129 -13.17 2.35 3.10
CA GLU A 129 -12.52 2.63 4.38
C GLU A 129 -11.24 1.81 4.55
N GLY A 130 -11.22 0.60 4.00
CA GLY A 130 -10.01 -0.18 3.86
C GLY A 130 -8.94 0.60 3.10
N LEU A 131 -9.26 1.07 1.88
CA LEU A 131 -8.37 1.87 1.00
C LEU A 131 -7.97 3.23 1.60
N HIS A 132 -8.92 3.93 2.20
CA HIS A 132 -8.76 5.27 2.76
C HIS A 132 -9.10 5.28 4.26
N PRO A 133 -8.16 4.83 5.12
CA PRO A 133 -8.45 4.61 6.53
C PRO A 133 -8.85 5.89 7.26
N LEU A 134 -10.03 5.84 7.89
CA LEU A 134 -10.56 6.91 8.74
C LEU A 134 -9.91 6.92 10.14
N GLU A 135 -9.18 5.87 10.49
CA GLU A 135 -8.33 5.80 11.68
C GLU A 135 -6.87 5.99 11.28
N LYS A 136 -6.12 6.77 12.07
CA LYS A 136 -4.68 6.84 11.86
C LYS A 136 -4.11 5.47 12.23
N PRO A 137 -3.41 4.77 11.33
CA PRO A 137 -2.73 3.55 11.71
C PRO A 137 -1.75 3.89 12.82
N LYS A 138 -1.65 3.00 13.81
CA LYS A 138 -0.67 3.18 14.88
C LYS A 138 0.71 3.44 14.27
N TRP A 139 1.07 2.68 13.22
CA TRP A 139 2.32 2.75 12.48
C TRP A 139 2.06 2.77 10.95
N GLU A 140 2.89 3.47 10.17
CA GLU A 140 2.77 3.50 8.70
C GLU A 140 2.81 2.08 8.10
N GLY A 141 1.81 1.75 7.28
CA GLY A 141 1.70 0.46 6.59
C GLY A 141 0.85 -0.61 7.28
N ASN A 142 0.39 -0.42 8.52
CA ASN A 142 -0.44 -1.43 9.19
C ASN A 142 -1.80 -1.63 8.50
N TYR A 143 -2.18 -2.88 8.27
CA TYR A 143 -3.52 -3.30 7.87
C TYR A 143 -4.55 -2.80 8.89
N LEU A 144 -5.45 -1.93 8.43
CA LEU A 144 -6.58 -1.41 9.20
C LEU A 144 -7.86 -1.89 8.54
N PHE A 145 -8.46 -2.89 9.15
CA PHE A 145 -9.81 -3.29 8.79
C PHE A 145 -10.84 -2.42 9.53
N PRO A 146 -11.89 -1.92 8.87
CA PRO A 146 -12.93 -1.09 9.50
C PRO A 146 -13.86 -1.96 10.36
N ARG A 147 -13.37 -2.37 11.53
CA ARG A 147 -14.06 -3.31 12.44
C ARG A 147 -15.41 -2.80 12.91
N GLU A 148 -15.54 -1.51 13.19
CA GLU A 148 -16.79 -0.94 13.70
C GLU A 148 -17.89 -0.93 12.63
N LEU A 149 -17.57 -0.53 11.40
CA LEU A 149 -18.49 -0.64 10.27
C LEU A 149 -18.86 -2.10 10.00
N PHE A 150 -17.87 -2.99 9.98
CA PHE A 150 -18.12 -4.41 9.68
C PHE A 150 -18.95 -5.12 10.77
N LYS A 151 -18.80 -4.74 12.04
CA LYS A 151 -19.67 -5.20 13.12
C LYS A 151 -21.13 -4.79 12.92
N LEU A 152 -21.40 -3.61 12.34
CA LEU A 152 -22.76 -3.19 11.99
C LEU A 152 -23.34 -4.11 10.91
N VAL A 153 -22.55 -4.46 9.89
CA VAL A 153 -22.96 -5.39 8.82
C VAL A 153 -23.33 -6.76 9.40
N VAL A 154 -22.43 -7.36 10.18
CA VAL A 154 -22.67 -8.69 10.79
C VAL A 154 -23.80 -8.64 11.81
N GLY A 155 -23.95 -7.54 12.54
CA GLY A 155 -25.06 -7.31 13.47
C GLY A 155 -26.41 -7.28 12.76
N GLY A 156 -26.51 -6.61 11.60
CA GLY A 156 -27.72 -6.58 10.78
C GLY A 156 -28.05 -7.95 10.16
N LEU A 157 -27.03 -8.70 9.73
CA LEU A 157 -27.21 -10.06 9.22
C LEU A 157 -27.77 -11.01 10.29
N LEU A 158 -27.33 -10.87 11.54
CA LEU A 158 -27.76 -11.67 12.70
C LEU A 158 -28.96 -11.05 13.43
N SER A 159 -29.95 -10.55 12.69
CA SER A 159 -31.19 -10.03 13.28
C SER A 159 -31.94 -11.15 14.04
N PRO A 160 -32.52 -10.85 15.22
CA PRO A 160 -33.33 -11.79 15.97
C PRO A 160 -34.78 -11.88 15.49
N GLU A 161 -35.24 -10.97 14.64
CA GLU A 161 -36.66 -10.85 14.28
C GLU A 161 -36.99 -11.44 12.90
N GLU A 162 -36.06 -11.38 11.95
CA GLU A 162 -36.31 -11.74 10.55
C GLU A 162 -35.39 -12.87 10.05
N ASP A 163 -35.90 -13.70 9.13
CA ASP A 163 -35.08 -14.68 8.41
C ASP A 163 -34.26 -13.97 7.33
N HIS A 164 -32.94 -14.10 7.42
CA HIS A 164 -31.97 -13.51 6.50
C HIS A 164 -31.31 -14.55 5.59
N SER A 165 -31.89 -15.74 5.44
CA SER A 165 -31.39 -16.81 4.58
C SER A 165 -30.99 -16.36 3.17
N LEU A 166 -31.81 -15.53 2.50
CA LEU A 166 -31.50 -14.98 1.16
C LEU A 166 -30.40 -13.91 1.18
N LEU A 167 -30.32 -13.10 2.23
CA LEU A 167 -29.29 -12.07 2.37
C LEU A 167 -27.93 -12.71 2.68
N LEU A 168 -27.94 -13.78 3.49
CA LEU A 168 -26.76 -14.58 3.82
C LEU A 168 -26.21 -15.34 2.61
N SER A 169 -27.07 -15.76 1.68
CA SER A 169 -26.62 -16.43 0.45
C SER A 169 -25.86 -15.46 -0.48
N GLN A 170 -26.29 -14.19 -0.55
CA GLN A 170 -25.55 -13.13 -1.23
C GLN A 170 -24.27 -12.77 -0.49
N PHE A 171 -24.33 -12.69 0.84
CA PHE A 171 -23.15 -12.40 1.65
C PHE A 171 -22.05 -13.46 1.50
N ARG A 172 -22.44 -14.70 1.18
CA ARG A 172 -21.50 -15.81 0.94
C ARG A 172 -20.47 -15.50 -0.14
N GLU A 173 -20.81 -14.71 -1.16
CA GLU A 173 -19.85 -14.30 -2.20
C GLU A 173 -18.66 -13.52 -1.60
N TYR A 174 -18.89 -12.75 -0.53
CA TYR A 174 -17.82 -12.04 0.17
C TYR A 174 -17.02 -12.94 1.11
N LEU A 175 -17.54 -14.11 1.50
CA LEU A 175 -16.81 -15.09 2.32
C LEU A 175 -15.73 -15.84 1.54
N ASP A 176 -15.59 -15.61 0.23
CA ASP A 176 -14.46 -16.08 -0.56
C ASP A 176 -13.15 -15.37 -0.17
N TYR A 177 -13.24 -14.18 0.44
CA TYR A 177 -12.10 -13.39 0.89
C TYR A 177 -11.66 -13.72 2.33
N ASP A 178 -10.35 -13.82 2.54
CA ASP A 178 -9.72 -14.28 3.80
C ASP A 178 -9.95 -13.34 4.99
N ASP A 179 -9.80 -12.04 4.75
CA ASP A 179 -10.05 -10.99 5.74
C ASP A 179 -11.51 -10.94 6.17
N ILE A 180 -12.43 -11.02 5.21
CA ILE A 180 -13.86 -11.05 5.48
C ILE A 180 -14.22 -12.28 6.30
N ARG A 181 -13.69 -13.47 5.98
CA ARG A 181 -13.92 -14.68 6.79
C ARG A 181 -13.46 -14.49 8.24
N TYR A 182 -12.22 -14.04 8.44
CA TYR A 182 -11.65 -13.84 9.77
C TYR A 182 -12.48 -12.84 10.59
N HIS A 183 -12.78 -11.68 10.00
CA HIS A 183 -13.55 -10.65 10.69
C HIS A 183 -15.02 -11.03 10.87
N THR A 184 -15.61 -11.83 9.98
CA THR A 184 -16.97 -12.37 10.14
C THR A 184 -17.02 -13.29 11.34
N MET A 185 -16.07 -14.22 11.47
CA MET A 185 -16.02 -15.13 12.61
C MET A 185 -15.89 -14.36 13.93
N GLN A 186 -15.00 -13.35 13.97
CA GLN A 186 -14.83 -12.51 15.15
C GLN A 186 -16.09 -11.71 15.49
N ALA A 187 -16.68 -11.03 14.51
CA ALA A 187 -17.86 -10.20 14.72
C ALA A 187 -19.11 -11.03 15.06
N ALA A 188 -19.26 -12.22 14.47
CA ALA A 188 -20.33 -13.15 14.77
C ALA A 188 -20.19 -13.72 16.20
N ALA A 189 -18.98 -14.12 16.61
CA ALA A 189 -18.71 -14.55 17.98
C ALA A 189 -19.04 -13.44 19.00
N ASP A 190 -18.61 -12.21 18.73
CA ASP A 190 -18.92 -11.05 19.56
C ASP A 190 -20.44 -10.77 19.59
N ALA A 191 -21.14 -10.90 18.47
CA ALA A 191 -22.59 -10.69 18.37
C ALA A 191 -23.37 -11.75 19.16
N VAL A 192 -23.05 -13.03 18.99
CA VAL A 192 -23.64 -14.14 19.75
C VAL A 192 -23.42 -13.92 21.24
N ALA A 193 -22.18 -13.61 21.67
CA ALA A 193 -21.88 -13.35 23.08
C ALA A 193 -22.67 -12.15 23.64
N ARG A 194 -22.88 -11.09 22.85
CA ARG A 194 -23.71 -9.94 23.28
C ARG A 194 -25.18 -10.32 23.46
N VAL A 195 -25.74 -11.09 22.52
CA VAL A 195 -27.17 -11.45 22.54
C VAL A 195 -27.48 -12.46 23.62
N THR A 196 -26.64 -13.50 23.79
CA THR A 196 -26.84 -14.53 24.83
C THR A 196 -26.65 -13.99 26.26
N ASN A 197 -25.78 -12.99 26.46
CA ASN A 197 -25.61 -12.36 27.77
C ASN A 197 -26.74 -11.39 28.13
N ARG A 198 -27.44 -10.82 27.13
CA ARG A 198 -28.52 -9.85 27.36
C ARG A 198 -29.89 -10.52 27.48
N HIS A 199 -30.12 -11.62 26.78
CA HIS A 199 -31.41 -12.31 26.74
C HIS A 199 -31.25 -13.78 27.15
N PRO A 200 -31.91 -14.24 28.23
CA PRO A 200 -31.83 -15.65 28.67
C PRO A 200 -32.51 -16.61 27.69
N GLU A 201 -33.50 -16.13 26.91
CA GLU A 201 -34.10 -16.87 25.80
C GLU A 201 -33.86 -16.11 24.49
N VAL A 202 -33.08 -16.70 23.60
CA VAL A 202 -32.75 -16.13 22.30
C VAL A 202 -33.65 -16.76 21.24
N SER A 203 -34.19 -15.95 20.33
CA SER A 203 -35.10 -16.43 19.28
C SER A 203 -34.47 -17.51 18.39
N LEU A 204 -35.28 -18.47 17.95
CA LEU A 204 -34.84 -19.54 17.04
C LEU A 204 -34.36 -18.98 15.68
N THR A 205 -34.95 -17.87 15.22
CA THR A 205 -34.54 -17.15 13.99
C THR A 205 -33.10 -16.66 14.07
N PHE A 206 -32.69 -16.11 15.22
CA PHE A 206 -31.30 -15.69 15.46
C PHE A 206 -30.34 -16.88 15.33
N TRP A 207 -30.68 -18.01 15.95
CA TRP A 207 -29.85 -19.23 15.87
C TRP A 207 -29.78 -19.79 14.46
N ASN A 208 -30.88 -19.76 13.70
CA ASN A 208 -30.89 -20.17 12.31
C ASN A 208 -30.00 -19.26 11.44
N ASN A 209 -30.11 -17.94 11.60
CA ASN A 209 -29.25 -16.96 10.90
C ASN A 209 -27.77 -17.16 11.25
N ALA A 210 -27.45 -17.32 12.54
CA ALA A 210 -26.09 -17.57 13.01
C ALA A 210 -25.52 -18.89 12.48
N PHE A 211 -26.33 -19.96 12.50
CA PHE A 211 -25.93 -21.26 11.96
C PHE A 211 -25.67 -21.18 10.45
N MET A 212 -26.54 -20.51 9.69
CA MET A 212 -26.36 -20.30 8.25
C MET A 212 -25.10 -19.49 7.93
N LEU A 213 -24.84 -18.42 8.67
CA LEU A 213 -23.62 -17.62 8.51
C LEU A 213 -22.36 -18.44 8.83
N LEU A 214 -22.33 -19.11 9.97
CA LEU A 214 -21.17 -19.86 10.43
C LEU A 214 -20.90 -21.11 9.58
N SER A 215 -21.95 -21.79 9.10
CA SER A 215 -21.81 -22.92 8.18
C SER A 215 -21.33 -22.50 6.79
N ALA A 216 -21.60 -21.26 6.38
CA ALA A 216 -21.10 -20.68 5.15
C ALA A 216 -19.60 -20.30 5.23
N VAL A 217 -19.05 -20.10 6.44
CA VAL A 217 -17.61 -19.82 6.61
C VAL A 217 -16.82 -21.12 6.44
N SER A 218 -16.36 -21.38 5.21
CA SER A 218 -15.42 -22.48 4.95
C SER A 218 -14.03 -22.11 5.47
N LEU A 219 -13.50 -22.91 6.41
CA LEU A 219 -12.10 -22.81 6.84
C LEU A 219 -11.20 -23.46 5.77
N PRO A 220 -10.17 -22.75 5.26
CA PRO A 220 -9.21 -23.36 4.35
C PRO A 220 -8.49 -24.52 5.05
N ARG A 221 -8.48 -25.70 4.42
CA ARG A 221 -7.87 -26.92 4.98
C ARG A 221 -6.33 -26.89 4.94
N GLN A 222 -5.75 -25.91 4.24
CA GLN A 222 -4.31 -25.68 4.13
C GLN A 222 -4.00 -24.19 4.33
N GLU A 223 -2.93 -23.86 5.05
CA GLU A 223 -2.48 -22.47 5.31
C GLU A 223 -2.00 -21.72 4.06
N ARG A 224 -1.98 -22.38 2.89
CA ARG A 224 -1.37 -21.87 1.64
C ARG A 224 -2.28 -20.91 0.86
N ASP A 225 -3.55 -20.79 1.20
CA ASP A 225 -4.54 -20.02 0.41
C ASP A 225 -4.79 -18.58 0.87
N LEU A 226 -4.14 -18.10 1.95
CA LEU A 226 -4.35 -16.76 2.54
C LEU A 226 -3.79 -15.63 1.67
N SER A 227 -4.37 -15.40 0.50
CA SER A 227 -3.92 -14.42 -0.49
C SER A 227 -5.05 -13.60 -1.10
N ASN A 228 -6.31 -13.99 -0.86
CA ASN A 228 -7.47 -13.32 -1.43
C ASN A 228 -8.06 -12.34 -0.40
N PHE A 229 -7.48 -11.15 -0.31
CA PHE A 229 -7.93 -10.10 0.61
C PHE A 229 -8.91 -9.14 -0.10
N TYR A 230 -10.06 -8.87 0.53
CA TYR A 230 -11.06 -7.92 0.05
C TYR A 230 -10.56 -6.46 0.20
N VAL A 231 -9.90 -6.17 1.32
CA VAL A 231 -9.18 -4.91 1.55
C VAL A 231 -7.73 -5.09 1.15
N SER A 232 -7.44 -4.86 -0.13
CA SER A 232 -6.06 -4.90 -0.63
C SER A 232 -5.31 -3.61 -0.27
N HIS A 233 -4.13 -3.74 0.35
CA HIS A 233 -3.19 -2.63 0.49
C HIS A 233 -1.77 -3.05 0.13
N VAL A 234 -1.11 -2.10 -0.54
CA VAL A 234 0.23 -2.15 -1.11
C VAL A 234 1.23 -2.62 -0.05
N GLY A 235 1.63 -3.88 -0.19
CA GLY A 235 2.52 -4.60 0.71
C GLY A 235 3.97 -4.13 0.61
N GLY A 236 4.26 -2.88 0.94
CA GLY A 236 5.63 -2.38 1.10
C GLY A 236 6.16 -2.73 2.48
N ALA A 237 5.94 -1.85 3.46
CA ALA A 237 6.54 -1.95 4.79
C ALA A 237 6.15 -3.22 5.58
N VAL A 238 4.90 -3.67 5.49
CA VAL A 238 4.44 -4.87 6.22
C VAL A 238 5.00 -6.15 5.61
N SER A 239 5.08 -6.25 4.28
CA SER A 239 5.72 -7.39 3.62
C SER A 239 7.19 -7.52 4.02
N LEU A 240 7.90 -6.39 4.16
CA LEU A 240 9.30 -6.36 4.60
C LEU A 240 9.46 -6.85 6.05
N LEU A 241 8.52 -6.52 6.94
CA LEU A 241 8.53 -7.00 8.33
C LEU A 241 8.15 -8.49 8.41
N ALA A 242 7.16 -8.92 7.64
CA ALA A 242 6.71 -10.30 7.56
C ALA A 242 7.79 -11.24 7.00
N LEU A 243 8.69 -10.72 6.16
CA LEU A 243 9.76 -11.45 5.49
C LEU A 243 10.65 -12.23 6.46
N ASN A 244 10.91 -11.69 7.65
CA ASN A 244 11.68 -12.40 8.68
C ASN A 244 10.88 -13.53 9.35
N GLY A 245 9.58 -13.33 9.58
CA GLY A 245 8.70 -14.38 10.08
C GLY A 245 8.60 -15.53 9.07
N LEU A 246 8.44 -15.16 7.79
CA LEU A 246 8.41 -16.10 6.68
C LEU A 246 9.74 -16.86 6.53
N PHE A 247 10.89 -16.18 6.68
CA PHE A 247 12.20 -16.84 6.70
C PHE A 247 12.25 -17.97 7.75
N VAL A 248 11.81 -17.68 8.98
CA VAL A 248 11.78 -18.65 10.08
C VAL A 248 10.85 -19.82 9.77
N LEU A 249 9.67 -19.55 9.21
CA LEU A 249 8.70 -20.58 8.83
C LEU A 249 9.24 -21.49 7.70
N ILE A 250 9.88 -20.91 6.69
CA ILE A 250 10.48 -21.66 5.58
C ILE A 250 11.67 -22.50 6.08
N HIS A 251 12.59 -21.91 6.85
CA HIS A 251 13.85 -22.57 7.22
C HIS A 251 13.74 -23.50 8.43
N LYS A 252 12.91 -23.18 9.42
CA LYS A 252 12.77 -24.01 10.64
C LYS A 252 11.62 -25.00 10.56
N HIS A 253 10.58 -24.69 9.78
CA HIS A 253 9.37 -25.51 9.70
C HIS A 253 9.12 -26.08 8.30
N ASN A 254 10.05 -25.89 7.36
CA ASN A 254 10.00 -26.40 5.98
C ASN A 254 8.67 -26.07 5.25
N LEU A 255 8.08 -24.91 5.57
CA LEU A 255 6.87 -24.45 4.90
C LEU A 255 7.22 -23.87 3.53
N GLU A 256 6.58 -24.38 2.47
CA GLU A 256 6.73 -23.84 1.12
C GLU A 256 5.86 -22.59 0.96
N TYR A 257 6.47 -21.50 0.52
CA TYR A 257 5.75 -20.29 0.14
C TYR A 257 5.69 -20.17 -1.39
N PRO A 258 4.49 -20.27 -2.00
CA PRO A 258 4.36 -20.20 -3.45
C PRO A 258 4.81 -18.84 -3.98
N ASP A 259 5.48 -18.85 -5.14
CA ASP A 259 5.98 -17.66 -5.84
C ASP A 259 6.83 -16.70 -4.97
N PHE A 260 7.54 -17.25 -3.98
CA PHE A 260 8.37 -16.48 -3.06
C PHE A 260 9.29 -15.48 -3.77
N TYR A 261 10.04 -15.94 -4.77
CA TYR A 261 10.99 -15.09 -5.47
C TYR A 261 10.32 -14.05 -6.36
N ARG A 262 9.12 -14.31 -6.89
CA ARG A 262 8.35 -13.32 -7.64
C ARG A 262 7.92 -12.17 -6.74
N LYS A 263 7.42 -12.49 -5.54
CA LYS A 263 7.06 -11.48 -4.53
C LYS A 263 8.29 -10.74 -4.01
N LEU A 264 9.39 -11.45 -3.73
CA LEU A 264 10.66 -10.81 -3.33
C LEU A 264 11.19 -9.85 -4.41
N TYR A 265 11.05 -10.22 -5.68
CA TYR A 265 11.42 -9.40 -6.83
C TYR A 265 10.52 -8.16 -6.95
N GLY A 266 9.21 -8.28 -6.73
CA GLY A 266 8.25 -7.16 -6.71
C GLY A 266 8.46 -6.18 -5.55
N LEU A 267 9.08 -6.61 -4.44
CA LEU A 267 9.45 -5.72 -3.32
C LEU A 267 10.68 -4.84 -3.61
N LEU A 268 11.42 -5.11 -4.69
CA LEU A 268 12.54 -4.29 -5.12
C LEU A 268 12.03 -3.10 -5.93
N ASP A 269 11.67 -2.04 -5.23
CA ASP A 269 11.24 -0.77 -5.78
C ASP A 269 12.21 0.37 -5.35
N PRO A 270 12.14 1.57 -5.94
CA PRO A 270 13.00 2.68 -5.53
C PRO A 270 12.83 3.08 -4.05
N SER A 271 11.65 2.87 -3.46
CA SER A 271 11.41 3.26 -2.07
C SER A 271 12.19 2.42 -1.07
N ILE A 272 12.61 1.19 -1.43
CA ILE A 272 13.34 0.27 -0.54
C ILE A 272 14.59 0.88 0.09
N PHE A 273 15.27 1.80 -0.60
CA PHE A 273 16.47 2.46 -0.08
C PHE A 273 16.17 3.49 1.01
N HIS A 274 14.92 3.97 1.09
CA HIS A 274 14.48 4.98 2.04
C HIS A 274 13.72 4.37 3.24
N VAL A 275 13.36 3.08 3.18
CA VAL A 275 12.66 2.41 4.28
C VAL A 275 13.57 2.18 5.49
N LYS A 276 13.06 2.42 6.70
CA LYS A 276 13.76 2.23 7.97
C LYS A 276 14.39 0.83 8.13
N TYR A 277 13.75 -0.19 7.58
CA TYR A 277 14.14 -1.60 7.74
C TYR A 277 14.97 -2.14 6.56
N ARG A 278 15.54 -1.28 5.71
CA ARG A 278 16.34 -1.67 4.53
C ARG A 278 17.50 -2.62 4.88
N ALA A 279 18.21 -2.38 5.98
CA ALA A 279 19.34 -3.21 6.41
C ALA A 279 18.91 -4.68 6.60
N ARG A 280 17.77 -4.88 7.28
CA ARG A 280 17.20 -6.20 7.52
C ARG A 280 16.72 -6.85 6.22
N PHE A 281 16.10 -6.09 5.33
CA PHE A 281 15.67 -6.58 4.02
C PHE A 281 16.86 -7.08 3.20
N PHE A 282 17.91 -6.27 3.03
CA PHE A 282 19.08 -6.65 2.23
C PHE A 282 19.88 -7.78 2.87
N HIS A 283 19.92 -7.88 4.21
CA HIS A 283 20.48 -9.05 4.90
C HIS A 283 19.72 -10.34 4.55
N LEU A 284 18.39 -10.31 4.64
CA LEU A 284 17.56 -11.45 4.31
C LEU A 284 17.63 -11.79 2.81
N ALA A 285 17.62 -10.77 1.94
CA ALA A 285 17.74 -10.95 0.49
C ALA A 285 19.08 -11.59 0.10
N ASP A 286 20.18 -11.21 0.74
CA ASP A 286 21.50 -11.86 0.52
C ASP A 286 21.44 -13.33 0.92
N LEU A 287 20.78 -13.64 2.04
CA LEU A 287 20.62 -15.01 2.53
C LEU A 287 19.76 -15.85 1.58
N PHE A 288 18.64 -15.33 1.08
CA PHE A 288 17.79 -16.06 0.12
C PHE A 288 18.49 -16.29 -1.21
N LEU A 289 19.21 -15.28 -1.71
CA LEU A 289 19.95 -15.35 -2.97
C LEU A 289 21.31 -16.04 -2.82
N SER A 290 21.68 -16.49 -1.62
CA SER A 290 22.88 -17.32 -1.39
C SER A 290 22.67 -18.80 -1.75
N SER A 291 21.43 -19.22 -1.98
CA SER A 291 21.10 -20.62 -2.28
C SER A 291 21.71 -21.08 -3.60
N SER A 292 22.42 -22.21 -3.56
CA SER A 292 23.08 -22.82 -4.73
C SER A 292 22.10 -23.40 -5.76
N HIS A 293 20.84 -23.63 -5.37
CA HIS A 293 19.82 -24.23 -6.23
C HIS A 293 19.04 -23.23 -7.09
N LEU A 294 19.43 -21.96 -7.08
CA LEU A 294 18.73 -20.93 -7.84
C LEU A 294 19.10 -20.97 -9.32
N PRO A 295 18.10 -20.89 -10.22
CA PRO A 295 18.37 -20.87 -11.64
C PRO A 295 19.01 -19.53 -12.06
N ALA A 296 19.88 -19.56 -13.05
CA ALA A 296 20.66 -18.39 -13.47
C ALA A 296 19.79 -17.21 -13.93
N TYR A 297 18.63 -17.47 -14.57
CA TYR A 297 17.72 -16.40 -15.01
C TYR A 297 17.21 -15.56 -13.84
N LEU A 298 16.97 -16.21 -12.68
CA LEU A 298 16.43 -15.57 -11.50
C LEU A 298 17.46 -14.61 -10.92
N VAL A 299 18.68 -15.10 -10.71
CA VAL A 299 19.77 -14.30 -10.15
C VAL A 299 20.12 -13.14 -11.09
N ALA A 300 20.10 -13.37 -12.41
CA ALA A 300 20.29 -12.32 -13.40
C ALA A 300 19.19 -11.24 -13.32
N ALA A 301 17.92 -11.63 -13.15
CA ALA A 301 16.80 -10.70 -12.98
C ALA A 301 16.99 -9.82 -11.73
N PHE A 302 17.33 -10.44 -10.59
CA PHE A 302 17.62 -9.70 -9.35
C PHE A 302 18.81 -8.75 -9.51
N ALA A 303 19.91 -9.21 -10.11
CA ALA A 303 21.10 -8.39 -10.35
C ALA A 303 20.79 -7.18 -11.26
N LYS A 304 20.06 -7.40 -12.37
CA LYS A 304 19.69 -6.34 -13.32
C LYS A 304 18.69 -5.35 -12.71
N ARG A 305 17.67 -5.81 -11.96
CA ARG A 305 16.74 -4.92 -11.25
C ARG A 305 17.46 -4.07 -10.22
N LEU A 306 18.32 -4.66 -9.40
CA LEU A 306 19.15 -3.91 -8.44
C LEU A 306 20.06 -2.90 -9.14
N ALA A 307 20.66 -3.25 -10.28
CA ALA A 307 21.51 -2.34 -11.05
C ALA A 307 20.72 -1.14 -11.62
N ARG A 308 19.48 -1.34 -12.09
CA ARG A 308 18.59 -0.26 -12.51
C ARG A 308 18.22 0.66 -11.34
N LEU A 309 17.83 0.06 -10.21
CA LEU A 309 17.48 0.80 -9.00
C LEU A 309 18.68 1.58 -8.44
N ALA A 310 19.90 1.07 -8.62
CA ALA A 310 21.13 1.73 -8.20
C ALA A 310 21.31 3.11 -8.87
N LEU A 311 20.83 3.31 -10.10
CA LEU A 311 20.95 4.61 -10.78
C LEU A 311 20.25 5.77 -10.05
N THR A 312 19.20 5.46 -9.29
CA THR A 312 18.42 6.44 -8.51
C THR A 312 18.74 6.39 -7.01
N ALA A 313 19.65 5.50 -6.60
CA ALA A 313 19.92 5.26 -5.20
C ALA A 313 20.91 6.28 -4.61
N PRO A 314 20.80 6.60 -3.30
CA PRO A 314 21.76 7.46 -2.61
C PRO A 314 23.12 6.75 -2.41
N PRO A 315 24.22 7.49 -2.19
CA PRO A 315 25.58 6.93 -2.17
C PRO A 315 25.79 5.86 -1.10
N GLU A 316 25.20 5.98 0.07
CA GLU A 316 25.27 4.99 1.14
C GLU A 316 24.60 3.66 0.76
N ALA A 317 23.49 3.72 0.01
CA ALA A 317 22.83 2.54 -0.52
C ALA A 317 23.64 1.90 -1.66
N LEU A 318 24.25 2.72 -2.52
CA LEU A 318 25.14 2.27 -3.59
C LEU A 318 26.33 1.46 -3.07
N LEU A 319 26.95 1.90 -1.96
CA LEU A 319 28.06 1.20 -1.33
C LEU A 319 27.67 -0.21 -0.86
N MET A 320 26.40 -0.45 -0.52
CA MET A 320 25.88 -1.78 -0.17
C MET A 320 25.46 -2.59 -1.40
N VAL A 321 24.74 -1.97 -2.35
CA VAL A 321 24.18 -2.65 -3.54
C VAL A 321 25.26 -3.12 -4.50
N LEU A 322 26.34 -2.35 -4.69
CA LEU A 322 27.42 -2.71 -5.62
C LEU A 322 28.15 -4.01 -5.22
N PRO A 323 28.62 -4.18 -3.96
CA PRO A 323 29.14 -5.46 -3.49
C PRO A 323 28.11 -6.58 -3.53
N PHE A 324 26.83 -6.29 -3.25
CA PHE A 324 25.74 -7.28 -3.32
C PHE A 324 25.62 -7.86 -4.73
N ILE A 325 25.54 -7.02 -5.76
CA ILE A 325 25.49 -7.45 -7.17
C ILE A 325 26.76 -8.24 -7.52
N CYS A 326 27.94 -7.76 -7.12
CA CYS A 326 29.19 -8.48 -7.35
C CYS A 326 29.21 -9.87 -6.69
N ASN A 327 28.67 -10.01 -5.48
CA ASN A 327 28.57 -11.29 -4.79
C ASN A 327 27.62 -12.25 -5.52
N LEU A 328 26.48 -11.77 -6.04
CA LEU A 328 25.59 -12.59 -6.86
C LEU A 328 26.30 -13.13 -8.12
N LEU A 329 27.06 -12.27 -8.81
CA LEU A 329 27.82 -12.66 -10.01
C LEU A 329 28.99 -13.60 -9.68
N ARG A 330 29.55 -13.52 -8.47
CA ARG A 330 30.57 -14.46 -7.98
C ARG A 330 29.97 -15.84 -7.71
N ARG A 331 28.83 -15.89 -7.02
CA ARG A 331 28.12 -17.13 -6.67
C ARG A 331 27.59 -17.86 -7.90
N HIS A 332 27.10 -17.12 -8.90
CA HIS A 332 26.50 -17.70 -10.11
C HIS A 332 27.32 -17.34 -11.36
N PRO A 333 28.31 -18.17 -11.77
CA PRO A 333 29.18 -17.86 -12.89
C PRO A 333 28.44 -17.75 -14.24
N ALA A 334 27.28 -18.39 -14.37
CA ALA A 334 26.41 -18.25 -15.55
C ALA A 334 25.94 -16.79 -15.78
N CYS A 335 25.85 -15.98 -14.72
CA CYS A 335 25.45 -14.57 -14.82
C CYS A 335 26.60 -13.65 -15.27
N ARG A 336 27.85 -14.15 -15.41
CA ARG A 336 28.99 -13.35 -15.91
C ARG A 336 28.79 -12.86 -17.35
N VAL A 337 27.89 -13.52 -18.09
CA VAL A 337 27.40 -13.12 -19.42
C VAL A 337 26.79 -11.71 -19.40
N LEU A 338 26.33 -11.22 -18.25
CA LEU A 338 25.83 -9.85 -18.11
C LEU A 338 26.93 -8.77 -18.15
N VAL A 339 28.17 -9.15 -17.83
CA VAL A 339 29.34 -8.25 -17.77
C VAL A 339 30.15 -8.33 -19.06
N HIS A 340 30.39 -9.55 -19.55
CA HIS A 340 31.23 -9.77 -20.73
C HIS A 340 30.62 -10.82 -21.67
N ARG A 341 30.36 -10.42 -22.92
CA ARG A 341 29.87 -11.28 -24.00
C ARG A 341 30.82 -11.22 -25.20
N PRO A 342 31.80 -12.14 -25.29
CA PRO A 342 32.77 -12.09 -26.38
C PRO A 342 32.20 -12.49 -27.76
N GLN A 343 31.09 -13.22 -27.80
CA GLN A 343 30.44 -13.71 -29.04
C GLN A 343 28.93 -13.33 -29.07
N GLY A 344 28.54 -12.26 -28.36
CA GLY A 344 27.15 -11.82 -28.33
C GLY A 344 26.76 -11.09 -29.63
N PRO A 345 25.48 -11.13 -30.03
CA PRO A 345 24.98 -10.23 -31.07
C PRO A 345 25.12 -8.77 -30.60
N GLU A 346 25.39 -7.85 -31.54
CA GLU A 346 25.19 -6.43 -31.28
C GLU A 346 23.70 -6.19 -31.01
N LEU A 347 23.39 -5.55 -29.88
CA LEU A 347 22.01 -5.28 -29.47
C LEU A 347 21.67 -3.82 -29.81
N ASP A 348 20.67 -3.62 -30.66
CA ASP A 348 20.13 -2.28 -30.97
C ASP A 348 19.36 -1.68 -29.78
N ALA A 349 18.76 -2.54 -28.95
CA ALA A 349 18.00 -2.17 -27.77
C ALA A 349 18.18 -3.18 -26.63
N ASP A 350 18.05 -2.73 -25.38
CA ASP A 350 18.09 -3.60 -24.20
C ASP A 350 16.82 -4.49 -24.16
N PRO A 351 16.94 -5.82 -24.21
CA PRO A 351 15.77 -6.73 -24.18
C PRO A 351 15.12 -6.85 -22.80
N TYR A 352 15.72 -6.28 -21.74
CA TYR A 352 15.20 -6.36 -20.37
C TYR A 352 13.94 -5.50 -20.18
N ASP A 353 12.88 -6.11 -19.65
CA ASP A 353 11.66 -5.40 -19.28
C ASP A 353 11.68 -5.02 -17.77
N PRO A 354 11.78 -3.73 -17.41
CA PRO A 354 11.78 -3.30 -16.02
C PRO A 354 10.41 -3.42 -15.34
N THR A 355 9.31 -3.46 -16.10
CA THR A 355 7.93 -3.44 -15.58
C THR A 355 7.38 -4.83 -15.27
N GLU A 356 8.03 -5.88 -15.75
CA GLU A 356 7.60 -7.26 -15.55
C GLU A 356 7.82 -7.71 -14.10
N ASP A 357 6.80 -8.29 -13.48
CA ASP A 357 6.86 -8.79 -12.09
C ASP A 357 7.43 -10.20 -12.00
N ASP A 358 7.37 -10.98 -13.09
CA ASP A 358 7.94 -12.32 -13.13
C ASP A 358 9.43 -12.28 -13.55
N PRO A 359 10.37 -12.64 -12.65
CA PRO A 359 11.80 -12.64 -12.99
C PRO A 359 12.12 -13.58 -14.15
N ALA A 360 11.34 -14.63 -14.40
CA ALA A 360 11.53 -15.54 -15.53
C ALA A 360 11.22 -14.88 -16.88
N LYS A 361 10.31 -13.89 -16.91
CA LYS A 361 9.87 -13.20 -18.12
C LYS A 361 10.59 -11.87 -18.37
N SER A 362 11.32 -11.38 -17.38
CA SER A 362 12.09 -10.12 -17.44
C SER A 362 13.18 -10.07 -18.53
N ARG A 363 13.59 -11.22 -19.08
CA ARG A 363 14.69 -11.36 -20.07
C ARG A 363 16.03 -10.75 -19.62
N ALA A 364 16.26 -10.66 -18.32
CA ALA A 364 17.50 -10.08 -17.79
C ALA A 364 18.77 -10.80 -18.24
N LEU A 365 18.72 -12.12 -18.43
CA LEU A 365 19.85 -12.92 -18.93
C LEU A 365 20.24 -12.58 -20.37
N GLU A 366 19.36 -11.95 -21.15
CA GLU A 366 19.63 -11.52 -22.53
C GLU A 366 20.22 -10.10 -22.58
N SER A 367 20.17 -9.36 -21.46
CA SER A 367 20.66 -8.00 -21.29
C SER A 367 22.13 -7.92 -20.77
N SER A 368 22.69 -6.71 -20.72
CA SER A 368 23.95 -6.40 -20.04
C SER A 368 23.78 -5.42 -18.87
N LEU A 369 24.81 -5.26 -18.03
CA LEU A 369 24.82 -4.39 -16.84
C LEU A 369 25.49 -3.03 -17.11
N TRP A 370 24.97 -2.24 -18.06
CA TRP A 370 25.50 -0.90 -18.37
C TRP A 370 25.38 0.09 -17.20
N GLU A 371 24.43 -0.15 -16.30
CA GLU A 371 24.21 0.71 -15.14
C GLU A 371 25.44 0.74 -14.22
N LEU A 372 26.11 -0.39 -14.07
CA LEU A 372 27.35 -0.47 -13.29
C LEU A 372 28.49 0.29 -13.97
N GLN A 373 28.57 0.25 -15.30
CA GLN A 373 29.54 1.05 -16.06
C GLN A 373 29.29 2.55 -15.90
N ALA A 374 28.02 2.99 -15.88
CA ALA A 374 27.68 4.38 -15.61
C ALA A 374 28.10 4.81 -14.19
N LEU A 375 27.87 3.95 -13.19
CA LEU A 375 28.26 4.19 -11.80
C LEU A 375 29.78 4.24 -11.57
N GLN A 376 30.61 3.75 -12.50
CA GLN A 376 32.07 3.93 -12.42
C GLN A 376 32.47 5.41 -12.52
N ARG A 377 31.63 6.28 -13.09
CA ARG A 377 31.86 7.74 -13.18
C ARG A 377 31.09 8.53 -12.13
N HIS A 378 30.77 7.92 -10.99
CA HIS A 378 30.03 8.57 -9.91
C HIS A 378 30.86 9.65 -9.21
N TYR A 379 30.21 10.71 -8.71
CA TYR A 379 30.88 11.84 -8.03
C TYR A 379 31.61 11.42 -6.75
N HIS A 380 31.08 10.42 -6.05
CA HIS A 380 31.69 9.89 -4.83
C HIS A 380 32.78 8.86 -5.16
N PRO A 381 34.04 9.06 -4.71
CA PRO A 381 35.17 8.22 -5.13
C PRO A 381 35.06 6.78 -4.64
N GLU A 382 34.50 6.52 -3.45
CA GLU A 382 34.34 5.15 -2.95
C GLU A 382 33.30 4.36 -3.74
N VAL A 383 32.26 5.03 -4.25
CA VAL A 383 31.24 4.41 -5.09
C VAL A 383 31.83 4.05 -6.45
N SER A 384 32.57 4.98 -7.06
CA SER A 384 33.31 4.73 -8.31
C SER A 384 34.28 3.56 -8.17
N LYS A 385 35.05 3.51 -7.07
CA LYS A 385 35.94 2.38 -6.75
C LYS A 385 35.16 1.07 -6.61
N ALA A 386 34.06 1.05 -5.84
CA ALA A 386 33.23 -0.13 -5.66
C ALA A 386 32.63 -0.64 -6.98
N ALA A 387 32.17 0.26 -7.86
CA ALA A 387 31.64 -0.10 -9.18
C ALA A 387 32.74 -0.64 -10.11
N SER A 388 33.98 -0.15 -9.98
CA SER A 388 35.13 -0.60 -10.78
C SER A 388 35.61 -2.02 -10.45
N VAL A 389 35.22 -2.58 -9.30
CA VAL A 389 35.59 -3.95 -8.88
C VAL A 389 35.12 -4.99 -9.91
N ILE A 390 34.03 -4.71 -10.63
CA ILE A 390 33.50 -5.62 -11.64
C ILE A 390 34.43 -5.80 -12.85
N ASN A 391 35.32 -4.84 -13.10
CA ASN A 391 36.30 -4.89 -14.18
C ASN A 391 37.51 -5.78 -13.82
N GLN A 392 37.71 -6.06 -12.54
CA GLN A 392 38.78 -6.94 -12.06
C GLN A 392 38.34 -8.40 -12.16
N ALA A 393 39.29 -9.32 -12.31
CA ALA A 393 38.98 -10.75 -12.22
C ALA A 393 38.35 -11.02 -10.84
N LEU A 394 37.10 -11.48 -10.82
CA LEU A 394 36.33 -11.79 -9.61
C LEU A 394 36.84 -13.06 -8.89
N CYS A 395 38.16 -13.20 -8.74
CA CYS A 395 38.85 -14.31 -8.10
C CYS A 395 39.02 -14.11 -6.58
N VAL A 396 38.72 -12.92 -6.06
CA VAL A 396 38.81 -12.57 -4.63
C VAL A 396 37.60 -13.15 -3.86
N PRO A 397 37.78 -13.61 -2.60
CA PRO A 397 36.67 -14.08 -1.75
C PRO A 397 35.55 -13.05 -1.58
N GLU A 398 34.35 -13.54 -1.25
CA GLU A 398 33.16 -12.71 -1.06
C GLU A 398 33.39 -11.58 -0.05
N VAL A 399 32.86 -10.41 -0.38
CA VAL A 399 32.90 -9.25 0.51
C VAL A 399 31.64 -9.27 1.36
N SER A 400 31.79 -9.29 2.68
CA SER A 400 30.65 -9.20 3.58
C SER A 400 29.98 -7.83 3.44
N ILE A 401 28.66 -7.84 3.18
CA ILE A 401 27.84 -6.64 3.10
C ILE A 401 27.40 -6.14 4.48
N ALA A 402 27.49 -6.97 5.53
CA ALA A 402 27.01 -6.67 6.88
C ALA A 402 27.43 -5.29 7.44
N PRO A 403 28.72 -4.86 7.34
CA PRO A 403 29.12 -3.56 7.86
C PRO A 403 28.59 -2.37 7.05
N LEU A 404 28.04 -2.61 5.85
CA LEU A 404 27.52 -1.59 4.95
C LEU A 404 26.00 -1.44 5.04
N LEU A 405 25.31 -2.41 5.67
CA LEU A 405 23.84 -2.43 5.75
C LEU A 405 23.28 -1.26 6.57
N GLU A 406 23.97 -0.88 7.65
CA GLU A 406 23.54 0.18 8.58
C GLU A 406 24.19 1.53 8.29
N LEU A 407 25.03 1.62 7.25
CA LEU A 407 25.77 2.84 6.94
C LEU A 407 24.81 3.99 6.65
N THR A 408 24.97 5.07 7.42
CA THR A 408 24.21 6.31 7.26
C THR A 408 25.00 7.38 6.53
N VAL A 409 24.30 8.35 5.93
CA VAL A 409 24.92 9.54 5.31
C VAL A 409 25.82 10.29 6.31
N TYR A 410 25.38 10.37 7.57
CA TYR A 410 26.14 11.03 8.64
C TYR A 410 27.48 10.33 8.89
N GLU A 411 27.48 9.00 8.99
CA GLU A 411 28.70 8.23 9.19
C GLU A 411 29.63 8.31 7.98
N LEU A 412 29.09 8.36 6.76
CA LEU A 412 29.88 8.55 5.55
C LEU A 412 30.61 9.90 5.61
N PHE A 413 29.90 10.96 5.97
CA PHE A 413 30.46 12.29 6.13
C PHE A 413 31.53 12.36 7.25
N GLU A 414 31.25 11.75 8.41
CA GLU A 414 32.21 11.65 9.52
C GLU A 414 33.49 10.90 9.14
N ARG A 415 33.38 9.84 8.31
CA ARG A 415 34.54 9.10 7.82
C ARG A 415 35.41 9.97 6.92
N ASP A 416 34.80 10.80 6.08
CA ASP A 416 35.55 11.72 5.22
C ASP A 416 36.22 12.84 6.01
N LEU A 417 35.57 13.39 7.05
CA LEU A 417 36.19 14.36 7.95
C LEU A 417 37.43 13.80 8.67
N LYS A 418 37.42 12.51 9.00
CA LYS A 418 38.54 11.82 9.69
C LYS A 418 39.72 11.51 8.78
N LYS A 419 39.59 11.57 7.45
CA LYS A 419 40.68 11.23 6.49
C LYS A 419 41.86 12.21 6.54
N GLY A 420 41.76 13.29 7.30
CA GLY A 420 42.82 14.27 7.48
C GLY A 420 43.01 15.16 6.24
N PRO A 421 43.76 16.27 6.35
CA PRO A 421 43.98 17.17 5.23
C PRO A 421 44.92 16.52 4.21
N GLU A 422 44.38 16.10 3.06
CA GLU A 422 45.18 15.79 1.88
C GLU A 422 45.62 17.10 1.18
N PRO A 423 46.80 17.14 0.55
CA PRO A 423 47.22 18.29 -0.25
C PRO A 423 46.25 18.45 -1.42
N VAL A 424 45.37 19.45 -1.34
CA VAL A 424 44.39 19.74 -2.39
C VAL A 424 45.11 20.44 -3.55
N PRO A 425 45.20 19.83 -4.75
CA PRO A 425 45.72 20.53 -5.91
C PRO A 425 44.77 21.67 -6.29
N LEU A 426 45.31 22.88 -6.42
CA LEU A 426 44.54 24.03 -6.87
C LEU A 426 44.61 24.13 -8.40
N GLU A 427 43.46 24.13 -9.06
CA GLU A 427 43.37 24.46 -10.48
C GLU A 427 43.35 25.99 -10.63
N PHE A 428 44.28 26.53 -11.41
CA PHE A 428 44.28 27.95 -11.74
C PHE A 428 43.33 28.21 -12.91
N ILE A 429 42.16 28.76 -12.61
CA ILE A 429 41.23 29.28 -13.62
C ILE A 429 41.39 30.80 -13.66
N PRO A 430 41.83 31.39 -14.79
CA PRO A 430 42.02 32.84 -14.87
C PRO A 430 40.69 33.57 -14.71
N ALA A 431 40.67 34.60 -13.86
CA ALA A 431 39.48 35.40 -13.63
C ALA A 431 39.04 36.10 -14.94
N GLN A 432 37.79 35.89 -15.35
CA GLN A 432 37.19 36.53 -16.54
C GLN A 432 36.47 37.85 -16.21
N GLY A 433 36.68 38.40 -15.01
CA GLY A 433 35.94 39.55 -14.48
C GLY A 433 34.69 39.14 -13.72
N LEU A 434 34.12 40.06 -12.94
CA LEU A 434 32.91 39.79 -12.14
C LEU A 434 31.66 39.70 -13.03
N LEU A 435 31.69 40.35 -14.20
CA LEU A 435 30.56 40.45 -15.14
C LEU A 435 30.87 39.86 -16.53
N GLY A 436 32.00 39.17 -16.70
CA GLY A 436 32.38 38.53 -17.97
C GLY A 436 32.62 39.51 -19.13
N ARG A 437 32.90 40.79 -18.84
CA ARG A 437 33.18 41.82 -19.86
C ARG A 437 34.65 41.79 -20.25
N ARG A 438 34.94 42.07 -21.54
CA ARG A 438 36.29 41.96 -22.12
C ARG A 438 37.35 42.88 -21.48
N ASP A 439 36.93 43.94 -20.78
CA ASP A 439 37.81 44.95 -20.17
C ASP A 439 37.58 45.13 -18.65
N ASP A 440 37.20 44.07 -17.95
CA ASP A 440 36.95 44.15 -16.51
C ASP A 440 38.28 44.28 -15.73
N LEU A 441 38.44 45.37 -14.97
CA LEU A 441 39.67 45.67 -14.20
C LEU A 441 40.02 44.54 -13.22
N CYS A 442 39.01 43.85 -12.69
CA CYS A 442 39.19 42.67 -11.86
C CYS A 442 39.90 41.53 -12.60
N ALA A 443 39.61 41.32 -13.89
CA ALA A 443 40.31 40.30 -14.68
C ALA A 443 41.79 40.63 -14.90
N GLN A 444 42.14 41.93 -14.88
CA GLN A 444 43.53 42.38 -15.08
C GLN A 444 44.36 42.25 -13.80
N HIS A 445 43.79 42.56 -12.63
CA HIS A 445 44.49 42.46 -11.34
C HIS A 445 44.67 41.02 -10.82
N PHE A 446 43.81 40.09 -11.24
CA PHE A 446 43.85 38.68 -10.83
C PHE A 446 44.53 37.75 -11.85
N ARG A 447 45.13 38.29 -12.93
CA ARG A 447 46.04 37.52 -13.79
C ARG A 447 47.40 37.45 -13.09
N LEU A 448 47.94 36.23 -12.95
CA LEU A 448 49.31 35.99 -12.48
C LEU A 448 50.28 36.78 -13.37
N SER A 449 51.02 37.71 -12.77
CA SER A 449 52.13 38.44 -13.41
C SER A 449 53.33 37.54 -13.65
#